data_AF-A0A4V6A2R4-F1
#
_entry.id   AF-A0A4V6A2R4-F1
#
_cell.length_a   1.000
_cell.length_b   1.000
_cell.length_c   1.000
_cell.angle_alpha   90.00
_cell.angle_beta   90.00
_cell.angle_gamma   90.00
#
_symmetry.space_group_name_H-M   'P 1'
#
loop_
_entity.id
_entity.type
_entity.pdbx_description
1 polymer ?
#
loop_
_entity_poly.entity_id
_entity_poly.type
_entity_poly.pdbx_seq_one_letter_code
_entity_poly.pdbx_strand_id
1 'polypeptide(L)'
;MPEFVQIAAEKFGMSAQFLGTPSGLLYLVQLIIGVIAGFIIQVIWDGGNIFVSFFLSNYPMQTYVYFAIFITNVAVLALILMEINQGGSTETLGKTKLLIFHVICSVLILIAACMESYYVSTGPIMSWRFWTTMFILWVLFLTHVAQVVLGFLFK
;
A
#
# COMPACT_ATOMS: atom_id res chain seq x y z
N MET A 1 22.41 -27.54 -18.96
CA MET A 1 21.39 -27.07 -17.98
C MET A 1 20.10 -26.84 -18.76
N PRO A 2 18.92 -27.26 -18.30
CA PRO A 2 17.69 -27.09 -19.07
C PRO A 2 17.35 -25.61 -19.23
N GLU A 3 16.80 -25.23 -20.39
CA GLU A 3 16.46 -23.85 -20.74
C GLU A 3 15.49 -23.19 -19.73
N PHE A 4 14.54 -23.97 -19.18
CA PHE A 4 13.64 -23.49 -18.12
C PHE A 4 14.35 -23.17 -16.80
N VAL A 5 15.48 -23.82 -16.51
CA VAL A 5 16.28 -23.56 -15.31
C VAL A 5 17.09 -22.27 -15.47
N GLN A 6 17.57 -21.97 -16.69
CA GLN A 6 18.21 -20.68 -16.99
C GLN A 6 17.20 -19.52 -16.93
N ILE A 7 16.02 -19.68 -17.54
CA ILE A 7 14.96 -18.67 -17.50
C ILE A 7 14.49 -18.42 -16.06
N ALA A 8 14.35 -19.47 -15.25
CA ALA A 8 14.03 -19.32 -13.84
C ALA A 8 15.14 -18.58 -13.10
N ALA A 9 16.41 -19.00 -13.24
CA ALA A 9 17.53 -18.35 -12.57
C ALA A 9 17.70 -16.88 -12.95
N GLU A 10 17.46 -16.52 -14.21
CA GLU A 10 17.53 -15.14 -14.71
C GLU A 10 16.37 -14.29 -14.18
N LYS A 11 15.14 -14.82 -14.16
CA LYS A 11 13.97 -14.15 -13.56
C LYS A 11 14.10 -13.99 -12.04
N PHE A 12 14.62 -14.99 -11.34
CA PHE A 12 14.89 -14.91 -9.90
C PHE A 12 16.03 -13.94 -9.59
N GLY A 13 17.06 -13.86 -10.44
CA GLY A 13 18.15 -12.90 -10.33
C GLY A 13 17.70 -11.45 -10.53
N MET A 14 16.94 -11.18 -11.60
CA MET A 14 16.41 -9.83 -11.89
C MET A 14 15.39 -9.36 -10.85
N SER A 15 14.52 -10.26 -10.36
CA SER A 15 13.54 -9.91 -9.31
C SER A 15 14.18 -9.58 -7.97
N ALA A 16 15.24 -10.30 -7.58
CA ALA A 16 16.03 -9.97 -6.39
C ALA A 16 16.76 -8.62 -6.55
N GLN A 17 17.21 -8.30 -7.76
CA GLN A 17 17.89 -7.03 -8.05
C GLN A 17 16.95 -5.82 -7.98
N PHE A 18 15.72 -5.95 -8.47
CA PHE A 18 14.68 -4.91 -8.33
C PHE A 18 14.37 -4.61 -6.86
N LEU A 19 14.19 -5.66 -6.03
CA LEU A 19 13.95 -5.50 -4.60
C LEU A 19 15.15 -4.88 -3.85
N GLY A 20 16.35 -4.87 -4.46
CA GLY A 20 17.51 -4.15 -3.95
C GLY A 20 17.53 -2.65 -4.29
N THR A 21 16.63 -2.18 -5.15
CA THR A 21 16.54 -0.75 -5.51
C THR A 21 15.72 0.04 -4.50
N PRO A 22 15.98 1.35 -4.31
CA PRO A 22 15.16 2.19 -3.43
C PRO A 22 13.67 2.18 -3.79
N SER A 23 13.36 2.16 -5.10
CA SER A 23 11.99 2.11 -5.62
C SER A 23 11.32 0.77 -5.33
N GLY A 24 12.01 -0.36 -5.57
CA GLY A 24 11.51 -1.70 -5.28
C GLY A 24 11.27 -1.94 -3.80
N LEU A 25 12.18 -1.47 -2.94
CA LEU A 25 12.01 -1.51 -1.49
C LEU A 25 10.78 -0.72 -1.04
N LEU A 26 10.56 0.48 -1.58
CA LEU A 26 9.40 1.29 -1.23
C LEU A 26 8.09 0.62 -1.66
N TYR A 27 8.02 0.01 -2.83
CA TYR A 27 6.84 -0.77 -3.22
C TYR A 27 6.55 -1.92 -2.25
N LEU A 28 7.59 -2.65 -1.83
CA LEU A 28 7.43 -3.75 -0.88
C LEU A 28 6.96 -3.23 0.49
N VAL A 29 7.54 -2.12 0.97
CA VAL A 29 7.13 -1.46 2.20
C VAL A 29 5.68 -0.99 2.12
N GLN A 30 5.28 -0.34 1.02
CA GLN A 30 3.89 0.07 0.78
C GLN A 30 2.93 -1.11 0.84
N LEU A 31 3.26 -2.23 0.18
CA LEU A 31 2.45 -3.42 0.17
C LEU A 31 2.29 -4.01 1.58
N ILE A 32 3.38 -4.16 2.32
CA ILE A 32 3.36 -4.73 3.68
C ILE A 32 2.56 -3.83 4.62
N ILE A 33 2.84 -2.52 4.62
CA ILE A 33 2.15 -1.54 5.46
C ILE A 33 0.67 -1.50 5.12
N GLY A 34 0.31 -1.48 3.84
CA GLY A 34 -1.08 -1.46 3.42
C GLY A 34 -1.82 -2.76 3.76
N VAL A 35 -1.19 -3.92 3.68
CA VAL A 35 -1.80 -5.19 4.13
C VAL A 35 -2.05 -5.15 5.64
N ILE A 36 -1.06 -4.70 6.43
CA ILE A 36 -1.21 -4.55 7.88
C ILE A 36 -2.34 -3.57 8.22
N ALA A 37 -2.40 -2.41 7.56
CA ALA A 37 -3.48 -1.43 7.71
C ALA A 37 -4.84 -2.06 7.42
N GLY A 38 -4.92 -2.81 6.31
CA GLY A 38 -6.12 -3.53 5.88
C GLY A 38 -6.58 -4.58 6.89
N PHE A 39 -5.68 -5.24 7.61
CA PHE A 39 -6.06 -6.15 8.70
C PHE A 39 -6.54 -5.39 9.93
N ILE A 40 -5.77 -4.40 10.40
CA ILE A 40 -6.08 -3.66 11.64
C ILE A 40 -7.44 -2.96 11.53
N ILE A 41 -7.76 -2.39 10.37
CA ILE A 41 -9.04 -1.70 10.19
C ILE A 41 -10.25 -2.63 10.33
N GLN A 42 -10.10 -3.93 10.04
CA GLN A 42 -11.19 -4.90 10.18
C GLN A 42 -11.28 -5.49 11.59
N VAL A 43 -10.21 -5.40 12.38
CA VAL A 43 -10.13 -5.99 13.71
C VAL A 43 -10.85 -5.12 14.73
N ILE A 44 -11.79 -5.72 15.44
CA ILE A 44 -12.52 -5.14 16.55
C ILE A 44 -12.15 -5.93 17.81
N TRP A 45 -11.62 -5.24 18.81
CA TRP A 45 -11.40 -5.83 20.13
C TRP A 45 -12.42 -5.26 21.10
N ASP A 46 -13.33 -6.12 21.57
CA ASP A 46 -14.36 -5.76 22.55
C ASP A 46 -14.45 -6.81 23.66
N GLY A 47 -14.32 -6.38 24.92
CA GLY A 47 -14.52 -7.23 26.10
C GLY A 47 -13.69 -8.52 26.17
N GLY A 48 -12.50 -8.56 25.56
CA GLY A 48 -11.65 -9.77 25.49
C GLY A 48 -11.88 -10.65 24.26
N ASN A 49 -12.86 -10.34 23.42
CA ASN A 49 -13.14 -11.02 22.16
C ASN A 49 -12.60 -10.22 20.97
N ILE A 50 -12.11 -10.94 19.96
CA ILE A 50 -11.64 -10.38 18.70
C ILE A 50 -12.66 -10.73 17.62
N PHE A 51 -13.17 -9.70 16.94
CA PHE A 51 -14.07 -9.83 15.81
C PHE A 51 -13.43 -9.23 14.56
N VAL A 52 -13.78 -9.78 13.40
CA VAL A 52 -13.41 -9.21 12.10
C VAL A 52 -14.68 -8.67 11.46
N SER A 53 -14.74 -7.36 11.22
CA SER A 53 -15.86 -6.75 10.50
C SER A 53 -15.36 -5.84 9.38
N PHE A 54 -15.86 -6.09 8.18
CA PHE A 54 -15.67 -5.22 7.03
C PHE A 54 -16.60 -4.00 7.05
N PHE A 55 -17.71 -4.08 7.80
CA PHE A 55 -18.73 -3.05 7.87
C PHE A 55 -19.05 -2.74 9.32
N LEU A 56 -18.53 -1.60 9.78
CA LEU A 56 -18.85 -1.04 11.08
C LEU A 56 -20.06 -0.13 10.96
N SER A 57 -21.24 -0.59 11.40
CA SER A 57 -22.53 0.14 11.29
C SER A 57 -22.46 1.55 11.88
N ASN A 58 -21.64 1.75 12.90
CA ASN A 58 -21.49 3.02 13.62
C ASN A 58 -20.42 3.95 13.01
N TYR A 59 -19.66 3.47 12.01
CA TYR A 59 -18.55 4.21 11.41
C TYR A 59 -18.61 4.12 9.87
N PRO A 60 -19.55 4.84 9.23
CA PRO A 60 -19.84 4.68 7.80
C PRO A 60 -18.66 5.07 6.89
N MET A 61 -17.73 5.92 7.34
CA MET A 61 -16.57 6.29 6.53
C MET A 61 -15.49 5.19 6.49
N GLN A 62 -15.55 4.20 7.38
CA GLN A 62 -14.57 3.09 7.43
C GLN A 62 -14.55 2.27 6.15
N THR A 63 -15.70 2.10 5.49
CA THR A 63 -15.77 1.41 4.20
C THR A 63 -14.95 2.12 3.13
N TYR A 64 -14.92 3.47 3.14
CA TYR A 64 -14.09 4.24 2.20
C TYR A 64 -12.61 4.11 2.50
N VAL A 65 -12.22 4.11 3.79
CA VAL A 65 -10.84 3.90 4.22
C VAL A 65 -10.37 2.50 3.79
N TYR A 66 -11.16 1.47 4.04
CA TYR A 66 -10.85 0.11 3.61
C TYR A 66 -10.74 0.00 2.08
N PHE A 67 -11.67 0.59 1.34
CA PHE A 67 -11.66 0.61 -0.12
C PHE A 67 -10.40 1.29 -0.67
N ALA A 68 -10.01 2.43 -0.09
CA ALA A 68 -8.79 3.14 -0.47
C ALA A 68 -7.54 2.27 -0.24
N ILE A 69 -7.40 1.64 0.93
CA ILE A 69 -6.28 0.74 1.23
C ILE A 69 -6.26 -0.45 0.27
N PHE A 70 -7.42 -1.06 0.00
CA PHE A 70 -7.53 -2.23 -0.85
C PHE A 70 -7.11 -1.91 -2.28
N ILE A 71 -7.66 -0.84 -2.88
CA ILE A 71 -7.36 -0.50 -4.27
C ILE A 71 -5.89 -0.10 -4.44
N THR A 72 -5.31 0.62 -3.48
CA THR A 72 -3.88 0.99 -3.51
C THR A 72 -2.96 -0.20 -3.32
N ASN A 73 -3.32 -1.19 -2.49
CA ASN A 73 -2.54 -2.42 -2.34
C ASN A 73 -2.55 -3.26 -3.61
N VAL A 74 -3.73 -3.45 -4.22
CA VAL A 74 -3.84 -4.18 -5.49
C VAL A 74 -3.03 -3.49 -6.59
N ALA A 75 -3.11 -2.16 -6.63
CA ALA A 75 -2.30 -1.31 -7.49
C ALA A 75 -0.79 -1.53 -7.31
N VAL A 76 -0.28 -1.45 -6.08
CA VAL A 76 1.13 -1.66 -5.76
C VAL A 76 1.57 -3.10 -6.07
N LEU A 77 0.74 -4.09 -5.75
CA LEU A 77 1.00 -5.49 -6.08
C LEU A 77 1.12 -5.69 -7.60
N ALA A 78 0.23 -5.09 -8.39
CA ALA A 78 0.31 -5.13 -9.84
C ALA A 78 1.64 -4.54 -10.35
N LEU A 79 2.09 -3.41 -9.81
CA LEU A 79 3.39 -2.81 -10.17
C LEU A 79 4.57 -3.72 -9.82
N ILE A 80 4.57 -4.35 -8.64
CA ILE A 80 5.59 -5.33 -8.26
C ILE A 80 5.61 -6.50 -9.25
N LEU A 81 4.44 -7.03 -9.61
CA LEU A 81 4.33 -8.13 -10.58
C LEU A 81 4.79 -7.72 -11.98
N MET A 82 4.56 -6.48 -12.40
CA MET A 82 5.05 -5.95 -13.67
C MET A 82 6.59 -5.83 -13.69
N GLU A 83 7.17 -5.40 -12.59
CA GLU A 83 8.63 -5.28 -12.42
C GLU A 83 9.31 -6.66 -12.40
N ILE A 84 8.67 -7.67 -11.77
CA ILE A 84 9.18 -9.05 -11.74
C ILE A 84 9.09 -9.73 -13.12
N ASN A 85 8.05 -9.43 -13.91
CA ASN A 85 7.75 -10.15 -15.16
C ASN A 85 8.41 -9.58 -16.43
N GLN A 86 9.50 -8.82 -16.30
CA GLN A 86 10.43 -8.44 -17.39
C GLN A 86 10.04 -7.22 -18.25
N GLY A 87 9.14 -6.34 -17.78
CA GLY A 87 8.76 -5.16 -18.55
C GLY A 87 9.27 -3.81 -18.03
N GLY A 88 9.68 -3.73 -16.75
CA GLY A 88 9.82 -2.45 -16.06
C GLY A 88 8.49 -1.67 -16.03
N SER A 89 7.99 -1.28 -14.87
CA SER A 89 6.72 -0.51 -14.82
C SER A 89 6.83 0.79 -15.62
N THR A 90 8.04 1.37 -15.67
CA THR A 90 8.37 2.56 -16.47
C THR A 90 8.39 2.29 -17.97
N GLU A 91 8.93 1.16 -18.45
CA GLU A 91 9.00 0.87 -19.89
C GLU A 91 7.63 0.41 -20.42
N THR A 92 6.86 -0.29 -19.60
CA THR A 92 5.52 -0.80 -19.97
C THR A 92 4.43 0.27 -19.93
N LEU A 93 4.38 1.11 -18.89
CA LEU A 93 3.33 2.13 -18.74
C LEU A 93 3.78 3.51 -19.26
N GLY A 94 5.08 3.77 -19.28
CA GLY A 94 5.63 5.10 -19.45
C GLY A 94 5.66 5.86 -18.12
N LYS A 95 6.77 6.58 -17.89
CA LYS A 95 7.06 7.34 -16.67
C LYS A 95 5.92 8.27 -16.22
N THR A 96 5.33 9.02 -17.14
CA THR A 96 4.26 9.98 -16.82
C THR A 96 3.01 9.28 -16.27
N LYS A 97 2.63 8.14 -16.85
CA LYS A 97 1.45 7.39 -16.38
C LYS A 97 1.70 6.77 -15.01
N LEU A 98 2.91 6.24 -14.80
CA LEU A 98 3.33 5.69 -13.52
C LEU A 98 3.33 6.78 -12.42
N LEU A 99 3.82 7.99 -12.72
CA LEU A 99 3.78 9.11 -11.78
C LEU A 99 2.34 9.55 -11.45
N ILE A 100 1.48 9.69 -12.46
CA ILE A 100 0.06 10.01 -12.24
C ILE A 100 -0.60 8.97 -11.34
N PHE A 101 -0.32 7.69 -11.59
CA PHE A 101 -0.83 6.59 -10.77
C PHE A 101 -0.41 6.71 -9.31
N HIS A 102 0.87 6.99 -9.05
CA HIS A 102 1.38 7.21 -7.69
C HIS A 102 0.76 8.42 -7.00
N VAL A 103 0.52 9.51 -7.72
CA VAL A 103 -0.18 10.68 -7.19
C VAL A 103 -1.62 10.32 -6.80
N ILE A 104 -2.34 9.55 -7.64
CA ILE A 104 -3.70 9.09 -7.32
C ILE A 104 -3.70 8.22 -6.07
N CYS A 105 -2.80 7.24 -5.96
CA CYS A 105 -2.67 6.41 -4.77
C CYS A 105 -2.36 7.26 -3.52
N SER A 106 -1.45 8.22 -3.64
CA SER A 106 -1.10 9.14 -2.55
C SER A 106 -2.33 9.95 -2.08
N VAL A 107 -3.13 10.50 -2.99
CA VAL A 107 -4.35 11.24 -2.65
C VAL A 107 -5.40 10.35 -1.98
N LEU A 108 -5.59 9.11 -2.46
CA LEU A 108 -6.52 8.16 -1.85
C LEU A 108 -6.12 7.83 -0.40
N ILE A 109 -4.83 7.55 -0.16
CA ILE A 109 -4.33 7.29 1.20
C ILE A 109 -4.39 8.54 2.07
N LEU A 110 -4.17 9.74 1.52
CA LEU A 110 -4.33 10.99 2.26
C LEU A 110 -5.77 11.16 2.76
N ILE A 111 -6.75 10.97 1.88
CA ILE A 111 -8.17 11.04 2.26
C ILE A 111 -8.48 10.02 3.36
N ALA A 112 -7.99 8.78 3.21
CA ALA A 112 -8.14 7.71 4.19
C ALA A 112 -7.52 8.09 5.56
N ALA A 113 -6.30 8.64 5.55
CA ALA A 113 -5.60 9.10 6.75
C ALA A 113 -6.35 10.25 7.44
N CYS A 114 -6.91 11.19 6.68
CA CYS A 114 -7.74 12.27 7.21
C CYS A 114 -9.03 11.74 7.85
N MET A 115 -9.69 10.75 7.25
CA MET A 115 -10.89 10.13 7.83
C MET A 115 -10.58 9.41 9.15
N GLU A 116 -9.48 8.66 9.23
CA GLU A 116 -9.03 8.07 10.50
C GLU A 116 -8.68 9.14 11.54
N SER A 117 -8.00 10.22 11.13
CA SER A 117 -7.67 11.35 12.01
C SER A 117 -8.92 12.03 12.57
N TYR A 118 -9.99 12.14 11.76
CA TYR A 118 -11.29 12.64 12.21
C TYR A 118 -11.91 11.73 13.28
N TYR A 119 -11.88 10.41 13.08
CA TYR A 119 -12.40 9.47 14.08
C TYR A 119 -11.61 9.48 15.39
N VAL A 120 -10.28 9.64 15.32
CA VAL A 120 -9.44 9.88 16.49
C VAL A 120 -9.84 11.17 17.22
N SER A 121 -10.19 12.22 16.50
CA SER A 121 -10.56 13.53 17.09
C SER A 121 -11.96 13.59 17.70
N THR A 122 -12.89 12.73 17.28
CA THR A 122 -14.33 12.86 17.59
C THR A 122 -14.89 11.77 18.53
N GLY A 123 -14.19 10.66 18.75
CA GLY A 123 -14.77 9.46 19.37
C GLY A 123 -14.08 8.97 20.66
N PRO A 124 -14.84 8.39 21.63
CA PRO A 124 -14.31 7.78 22.85
C PRO A 124 -13.93 6.27 22.70
N ILE A 125 -12.94 5.82 23.49
CA ILE A 125 -12.57 4.46 23.96
C ILE A 125 -12.22 3.35 22.93
N MET A 126 -12.73 3.31 21.69
CA MET A 126 -12.18 2.39 20.64
C MET A 126 -10.82 2.86 20.09
N SER A 127 -10.08 3.59 20.92
CA SER A 127 -8.96 4.48 20.59
C SER A 127 -7.84 3.76 19.84
N TRP A 128 -7.41 2.59 20.31
CA TRP A 128 -6.16 2.01 19.84
C TRP A 128 -6.20 1.70 18.33
N ARG A 129 -7.32 1.14 17.82
CA ARG A 129 -7.45 0.79 16.41
C ARG A 129 -7.37 2.03 15.51
N PHE A 130 -8.15 3.06 15.81
CA PHE A 130 -8.14 4.29 15.02
C PHE A 130 -6.78 5.00 15.11
N TRP A 131 -6.16 5.06 16.29
CA TRP A 131 -4.81 5.63 16.45
C TRP A 131 -3.76 4.87 15.65
N THR A 132 -3.76 3.53 15.74
CA THR A 132 -2.81 2.67 15.02
C THR A 132 -3.03 2.77 13.52
N THR A 133 -4.27 2.64 13.04
CA THR A 133 -4.59 2.77 11.60
C THR A 133 -4.25 4.17 11.09
N MET A 134 -4.58 5.24 11.83
CA MET A 134 -4.20 6.61 11.48
C MET A 134 -2.68 6.75 11.28
N PHE A 135 -1.89 6.30 12.26
CA PHE A 135 -0.43 6.38 12.18
C PHE A 135 0.11 5.61 10.97
N ILE A 136 -0.37 4.38 10.78
CA ILE A 136 0.03 3.53 9.65
C ILE A 136 -0.34 4.16 8.31
N LEU A 137 -1.53 4.77 8.18
CA LEU A 137 -1.95 5.45 6.95
C LEU A 137 -1.13 6.70 6.66
N TRP A 138 -0.73 7.47 7.67
CA TRP A 138 0.19 8.59 7.47
C TRP A 138 1.57 8.13 7.01
N VAL A 139 2.10 7.05 7.59
CA VAL A 139 3.35 6.45 7.11
C VAL A 139 3.19 5.95 5.67
N LEU A 140 2.09 5.24 5.35
CA LEU A 140 1.80 4.76 4.00
C LEU A 140 1.70 5.93 3.00
N PHE A 141 1.03 7.02 3.37
CA PHE A 141 0.97 8.24 2.57
C PHE A 141 2.37 8.78 2.25
N LEU A 142 3.22 8.92 3.27
CA LEU A 142 4.60 9.39 3.11
C LEU A 142 5.42 8.47 2.20
N THR A 143 5.20 7.15 2.26
CA THR A 143 5.88 6.22 1.34
C THR A 143 5.43 6.40 -0.11
N HIS A 144 4.15 6.71 -0.37
CA HIS A 144 3.69 7.06 -1.72
C HIS A 144 4.27 8.39 -2.20
N VAL A 145 4.35 9.40 -1.33
CA VAL A 145 5.02 10.68 -1.65
C VAL A 145 6.49 10.46 -1.98
N ALA A 146 7.19 9.67 -1.17
CA ALA A 146 8.58 9.30 -1.43
C ALA A 146 8.76 8.61 -2.79
N GLN A 147 7.84 7.72 -3.15
CA GLN A 147 7.84 7.04 -4.45
C GLN A 147 7.66 8.02 -5.63
N VAL A 148 6.76 9.01 -5.50
CA VAL A 148 6.63 10.09 -6.49
C VAL A 148 7.94 10.87 -6.62
N VAL A 149 8.56 11.25 -5.50
CA VAL A 149 9.84 11.97 -5.48
C VAL A 149 10.95 11.15 -6.14
N LEU A 150 11.08 9.86 -5.82
CA LEU A 150 12.04 8.97 -6.47
C LEU A 150 11.78 8.88 -7.98
N GLY A 151 10.52 8.81 -8.39
CA GLY A 151 10.15 8.80 -9.81
C GLY A 151 10.57 10.08 -10.56
N PHE A 152 10.66 11.22 -9.89
CA PHE A 152 11.22 12.45 -10.47
C PHE A 152 12.76 12.47 -10.47
N LEU A 153 13.39 12.00 -9.40
CA LEU A 153 14.84 12.05 -9.22
C LEU A 153 15.60 11.03 -10.07
N PHE A 154 15.07 9.82 -10.21
CA PHE A 154 15.69 8.77 -11.00
C PHE A 154 15.12 8.79 -12.43
N LYS A 155 16.00 8.88 -13.42
CA LYS A 155 15.64 9.07 -14.83
C LYS A 155 15.14 7.78 -15.46
#